data_AF-A0A519H533-F1
#
_entry.id   AF-A0A519H533-F1
#
_cell.length_a   1.000
_cell.length_b   1.000
_cell.length_c   1.000
_cell.angle_alpha   90.00
_cell.angle_beta   90.00
_cell.angle_gamma   90.00
#
_symmetry.space_group_name_H-M   'P 1'
#
loop_
_entity.id
_entity.type
_entity.pdbx_description
1 polymer ?
#
loop_
_entity_poly.entity_id
_entity_poly.type
_entity_poly.pdbx_seq_one_letter_code
_entity_poly.pdbx_strand_id
1 'polypeptide(L)' 'HAQRDLFEQVYLDALVRTGTEASLTGAQGLLQQQCNGQPESQRLHRQAAAVYARLGLGAVVRH' A
#
# COMPACT_ATOMS: atom_id res chain seq x y z
N HIS A 1 20.23 0.03 -1.22
CA HIS A 1 18.99 -0.44 -0.61
C HIS A 1 18.24 0.67 0.16
N ALA A 2 18.87 1.39 1.10
CA ALA A 2 18.20 2.48 1.86
C ALA A 2 17.59 3.63 1.03
N GLN A 3 18.20 4.05 -0.08
CA GLN A 3 17.66 5.12 -0.94
C GLN A 3 16.36 4.72 -1.63
N ARG A 4 16.23 3.45 -2.01
CA ARG A 4 15.00 2.92 -2.63
C ARG A 4 13.89 2.82 -1.61
N ASP A 5 14.19 2.35 -0.40
CA ASP A 5 13.23 2.29 0.70
C ASP A 5 12.70 3.68 1.07
N LEU A 6 13.56 4.70 1.13
CA LEU A 6 13.13 6.07 1.42
C LEU A 6 12.25 6.63 0.30
N PHE A 7 12.62 6.41 -0.97
CA PHE A 7 11.78 6.82 -2.10
C PHE A 7 10.42 6.14 -2.06
N GLU A 8 10.37 4.84 -1.84
CA GLU A 8 9.12 4.08 -1.75
C GLU A 8 8.24 4.58 -0.60
N GLN A 9 8.82 4.93 0.55
CA GLN A 9 8.09 5.52 1.67
C GLN A 9 7.49 6.89 1.34
N VAL A 10 8.28 7.81 0.77
CA VAL A 10 7.80 9.15 0.40
C VAL A 10 6.77 9.08 -0.72
N TYR A 11 6.99 8.20 -1.71
CA TYR A 11 6.08 8.01 -2.81
C TYR A 11 4.74 7.42 -2.35
N LEU A 12 4.76 6.41 -1.47
CA LEU A 12 3.54 5.88 -0.84
C LEU A 12 2.79 6.95 -0.05
N ASP A 13 3.48 7.77 0.75
CA ASP A 13 2.85 8.86 1.50
C ASP A 13 2.20 9.88 0.56
N ALA A 14 2.86 10.25 -0.53
CA ALA A 14 2.31 11.16 -1.54
C ALA A 14 1.05 10.57 -2.22
N LEU A 15 1.06 9.29 -2.57
CA LEU A 15 -0.09 8.62 -3.20
C LEU A 15 -1.29 8.56 -2.24
N VAL A 16 -1.04 8.20 -0.99
CA VAL A 16 -2.07 8.13 0.07
C VAL A 16 -2.62 9.53 0.40
N ARG A 17 -1.78 10.57 0.42
CA ARG A 17 -2.21 11.96 0.62
C ARG A 17 -3.03 12.50 -0.53
N THR A 18 -2.64 12.20 -1.78
CA THR A 18 -3.38 12.62 -2.97
C THR A 18 -4.78 12.00 -2.99
N GLY A 19 -4.90 10.72 -2.63
CA GLY A 19 -6.17 10.10 -2.32
C GLY A 19 -7.15 9.92 -3.50
N THR A 20 -6.72 10.19 -4.73
CA THR A 20 -7.50 9.84 -5.92
C THR A 20 -7.46 8.33 -6.13
N GLU A 21 -8.45 7.80 -6.85
CA GLU A 21 -8.53 6.36 -7.15
C GLU A 21 -7.29 5.85 -7.90
N ALA A 22 -6.78 6.63 -8.85
CA ALA A 22 -5.55 6.32 -9.57
C ALA A 22 -4.32 6.26 -8.66
N SER A 23 -4.18 7.24 -7.74
CA SER A 23 -3.06 7.27 -6.79
C SER A 23 -3.14 6.12 -5.79
N LEU A 24 -4.33 5.81 -5.29
CA LEU A 24 -4.55 4.70 -4.36
C LEU A 24 -4.32 3.34 -5.03
N THR A 25 -4.68 3.19 -6.32
CA THR A 25 -4.38 1.97 -7.10
C THR A 25 -2.87 1.78 -7.27
N GLY A 26 -2.13 2.87 -7.53
CA GLY A 26 -0.66 2.82 -7.53
C GLY A 26 -0.08 2.40 -6.18
N ALA A 27 -0.62 2.93 -5.07
CA ALA A 27 -0.19 2.56 -3.72
C ALA A 27 -0.49 1.09 -3.39
N GLN A 28 -1.63 0.58 -3.87
CA GLN A 28 -2.04 -0.81 -3.71
C GLN A 28 -1.05 -1.77 -4.38
N GLY A 29 -0.64 -1.50 -5.62
CA GLY A 29 0.34 -2.33 -6.33
C GLY A 29 1.68 -2.42 -5.59
N LEU A 30 2.19 -1.28 -5.10
CA LEU A 30 3.45 -1.23 -4.36
C LEU A 30 3.38 -1.99 -3.03
N LEU A 31 2.30 -1.79 -2.26
CA LEU A 31 2.10 -2.48 -0.99
C LEU A 31 1.94 -4.00 -1.18
N GLN A 32 1.26 -4.43 -2.26
CA GLN A 32 1.13 -5.84 -2.58
C GLN A 32 2.48 -6.49 -2.88
N GLN A 33 3.35 -5.81 -3.66
CA GLN A 33 4.72 -6.29 -3.91
C GLN A 33 5.53 -6.41 -2.61
N GLN A 34 5.42 -5.44 -1.71
CA GLN A 34 6.11 -5.48 -0.41
C GLN A 34 5.56 -6.59 0.50
N CYS A 35 4.23 -6.78 0.54
CA CYS A 35 3.62 -7.88 1.29
C CYS A 35 4.08 -9.25 0.76
N ASN A 36 4.20 -9.41 -0.56
CA ASN A 36 4.70 -10.65 -1.15
C ASN A 36 6.17 -10.91 -0.81
N GLY A 37 6.98 -9.86 -0.62
CA GLY A 37 8.38 -9.99 -0.21
C GLY A 37 8.58 -10.20 1.30
N GLN A 38 7.61 -9.80 2.12
CA GLN A 38 7.63 -9.91 3.59
C GLN A 38 6.24 -10.29 4.14
N PRO A 39 5.80 -11.55 3.92
CA PRO A 39 4.45 -11.98 4.26
C PRO A 39 4.17 -11.97 5.77
N GLU A 40 5.19 -12.15 6.62
CA GLU A 40 5.02 -12.04 8.07
C GLU A 40 4.82 -10.59 8.58
N SER A 41 5.02 -9.59 7.73
CA SER A 41 4.95 -8.19 8.14
C SER A 41 3.51 -7.72 8.34
N GLN A 42 3.04 -7.78 9.59
CA GLN A 42 1.71 -7.26 9.97
C GLN A 42 1.56 -5.75 9.70
N ARG A 43 2.67 -4.99 9.74
CA ARG A 43 2.66 -3.55 9.43
C ARG A 43 2.24 -3.31 7.98
N LEU A 44 2.80 -4.05 7.04
CA LEU A 44 2.48 -3.94 5.61
C LEU A 44 1.03 -4.36 5.34
N HIS A 45 0.57 -5.43 5.99
CA HIS A 45 -0.83 -5.87 5.88
C HIS A 45 -1.82 -4.79 6.34
N ARG A 46 -1.55 -4.10 7.46
CA ARG A 46 -2.40 -2.98 7.92
C ARG A 46 -2.39 -1.80 6.95
N GLN A 47 -1.23 -1.48 6.37
CA GLN A 47 -1.12 -0.41 5.37
C GLN A 47 -1.89 -0.76 4.09
N ALA A 48 -1.75 -1.99 3.60
CA ALA A 48 -2.50 -2.49 2.45
C ALA A 48 -4.01 -2.46 2.73
N ALA A 49 -4.46 -2.93 3.88
CA ALA A 49 -5.87 -2.89 4.28
C ALA A 49 -6.44 -1.46 4.31
N ALA A 50 -5.66 -0.47 4.78
CA ALA A 50 -6.08 0.93 4.77
C ALA A 50 -6.25 1.48 3.34
N VAL A 51 -5.35 1.14 2.42
CA VAL A 51 -5.46 1.53 1.00
C VAL A 51 -6.64 0.83 0.34
N TYR A 52 -6.84 -0.45 0.60
CA TYR A 52 -8.01 -1.20 0.11
C TYR A 52 -9.33 -0.62 0.60
N ALA A 53 -9.42 -0.24 1.88
CA ALA A 53 -10.60 0.42 2.42
C ALA A 53 -10.90 1.75 1.71
N ARG A 54 -9.86 2.56 1.44
CA ARG A 54 -10.01 3.84 0.73
C ARG A 54 -10.38 3.69 -0.74
N LEU A 55 -10.00 2.58 -1.37
CA LEU A 55 -10.43 2.21 -2.72
C LEU A 55 -11.85 1.62 -2.77
N GLY A 56 -12.53 1.44 -1.63
CA GLY A 56 -13.80 0.71 -1.58
C GLY A 56 -13.66 -0.80 -1.82
N LEU A 57 -12.42 -1.31 -1.90
CA LEU A 57 -12.08 -2.72 -2.08
C LEU A 57 -12.08 -3.51 -0.76
N GLY A 58 -12.52 -2.90 0.34
CA GLY A 58 -12.55 -3.53 1.67
C GLY A 58 -13.35 -4.83 1.75
N ALA A 59 -14.21 -5.11 0.76
CA ALA A 59 -14.94 -6.39 0.64
C ALA A 59 -14.11 -7.53 0.01
N VAL A 60 -13.05 -7.22 -0.76
CA VAL A 60 -12.20 -8.22 -1.44
C VAL A 60 -11.17 -8.83 -0.49
N VAL A 61 -10.82 -8.13 0.60
CA VAL A 61 -9.90 -8.62 1.64
C VAL A 61 -10.71 -9.29 2.75
N ARG A 62 -11.41 -10.38 2.43
CA ARG A 62 -12.03 -11.25 3.43
C ARG A 62 -11.53 -12.67 3.22
N HIS A 63 -10.57 -13.04 4.06
CA HIS A 63 -10.02 -14.38 4.40
C HIS A 63 -9.95 -15.44 3.30
#